data_AF-A0A1F0PYC5-F1
#
_entry.id   AF-A0A1F0PYC5-F1
#
_cell.length_a   1.000
_cell.length_b   1.000
_cell.length_c   1.000
_cell.angle_alpha   90.00
_cell.angle_beta   90.00
_cell.angle_gamma   90.00
#
_symmetry.space_group_name_H-M   'P 1'
#
loop_
_entity.id
_entity.type
_entity.pdbx_description
1 polymer ?
#
loop_
_entity_poly.entity_id
_entity_poly.type
_entity_poly.pdbx_seq_one_letter_code
_entity_poly.pdbx_strand_id
1 'polypeptide(L)'
;MEFSPELTSRAARIEREILDLNRHAASGQLESVARLLMRSEAISSSRIEGIAPNVDKVVLAELAQKEEVRGFKESAEEVARNLTVLCSIEKSFATEPTSPSAFLKSSKES
;
A
#
# COMPACT_ATOMS: atom_id res chain seq x y z
N MET A 1 12.19 -20.58 -15.82
CA MET A 1 10.87 -20.13 -16.29
C MET A 1 11.12 -18.92 -17.17
N GLU A 2 11.04 -19.04 -18.50
CA GLU A 2 11.22 -17.89 -19.39
C GLU A 2 9.88 -17.17 -19.56
N PHE A 3 9.87 -15.87 -19.29
CA PHE A 3 8.71 -15.00 -19.55
C PHE A 3 8.73 -14.52 -20.99
N SER A 4 7.55 -14.28 -21.57
CA SER A 4 7.49 -13.76 -22.95
C SER A 4 8.21 -12.40 -23.06
N PRO A 5 8.79 -12.07 -24.22
CA PRO A 5 9.43 -10.78 -24.46
C PRO A 5 8.47 -9.59 -24.21
N GLU A 6 7.20 -9.75 -24.54
CA GLU A 6 6.16 -8.74 -24.35
C GLU A 6 5.88 -8.49 -22.86
N LEU A 7 5.78 -9.57 -22.06
CA LEU A 7 5.57 -9.46 -20.62
C LEU A 7 6.75 -8.76 -19.94
N THR A 8 7.97 -9.14 -20.32
CA THR A 8 9.21 -8.53 -19.82
C THR A 8 9.28 -7.04 -20.16
N SER A 9 8.99 -6.67 -21.40
CA SER A 9 8.95 -5.28 -21.84
C SER A 9 7.89 -4.46 -21.11
N ARG A 10 6.70 -5.04 -20.89
CA ARG A 10 5.62 -4.39 -20.14
C ARG A 10 5.99 -4.17 -18.67
N ALA A 11 6.58 -5.17 -18.02
CA ALA A 11 7.05 -5.05 -16.64
C ALA A 11 8.11 -3.95 -16.49
N ALA A 12 9.11 -3.93 -17.38
CA ALA A 12 10.14 -2.90 -17.39
C ALA A 12 9.58 -1.48 -17.62
N ARG A 13 8.50 -1.34 -18.38
CA ARG A 13 7.81 -0.05 -18.56
C ARG A 13 7.13 0.39 -17.27
N ILE A 14 6.37 -0.50 -16.62
CA ILE A 14 5.69 -0.22 -15.36
C ILE A 14 6.70 0.16 -14.26
N GLU A 15 7.82 -0.55 -14.18
CA GLU A 15 8.89 -0.23 -13.22
C GLU A 15 9.43 1.19 -13.43
N ARG A 16 9.68 1.60 -14.69
CA ARG A 16 10.11 2.96 -14.99
C ARG A 16 9.07 4.00 -14.59
N GLU A 17 7.79 3.75 -14.89
CA GLU A 17 6.69 4.65 -14.51
C GLU A 17 6.59 4.82 -12.98
N ILE A 18 6.77 3.75 -12.21
CA ILE A 18 6.79 3.79 -10.74
C ILE A 18 7.98 4.61 -10.23
N LEU A 19 9.18 4.40 -10.80
CA LEU A 19 10.38 5.15 -10.43
C LEU A 19 10.24 6.65 -10.77
N ASP A 20 9.65 6.97 -11.91
CA ASP A 20 9.42 8.35 -12.34
C ASP A 20 8.40 9.06 -11.44
N LEU A 21 7.38 8.34 -10.94
CA LEU A 21 6.44 8.86 -9.97
C LEU A 21 7.12 9.24 -8.65
N ASN A 22 8.06 8.40 -8.17
CA ASN A 22 8.79 8.66 -6.94
C ASN A 22 9.77 9.85 -7.09
N ARG A 23 10.39 9.99 -8.27
CA ARG A 23 11.34 11.07 -8.58
C ARG A 23 10.67 12.39 -8.96
N HIS A 24 9.36 12.40 -9.19
CA HIS A 24 8.64 13.58 -9.60
C HIS A 24 8.72 14.68 -8.53
N ALA A 25 8.83 15.94 -8.93
CA ALA A 25 8.89 17.07 -7.99
C ALA A 25 7.64 17.20 -7.08
N ALA A 26 6.52 16.60 -7.52
CA ALA A 26 5.28 16.51 -6.77
C ALA A 26 5.17 15.27 -5.87
N SER A 27 6.19 14.42 -5.77
CA SER A 27 6.13 13.18 -4.97
C SER A 27 5.85 13.45 -3.49
N GLY A 28 6.35 14.58 -2.94
CA GLY A 28 5.99 15.04 -1.60
C GLY A 28 4.51 15.38 -1.42
N GLN A 29 3.78 15.71 -2.49
CA GLN A 29 2.32 15.89 -2.42
C GLN A 29 1.59 14.55 -2.25
N LEU A 30 2.20 13.44 -2.67
CA LEU A 30 1.63 12.10 -2.50
C LEU A 30 1.57 11.69 -1.03
N GLU A 31 2.50 12.18 -0.20
CA GLU A 31 2.47 11.99 1.26
C GLU A 31 1.17 12.52 1.87
N SER A 32 0.70 13.69 1.40
CA SER A 32 -0.54 14.31 1.88
C SER A 32 -1.80 13.47 1.60
N VAL A 33 -1.75 12.60 0.58
CA VAL A 33 -2.85 11.70 0.19
C VAL A 33 -2.56 10.23 0.48
N ALA A 34 -1.39 9.90 1.02
CA ALA A 34 -0.94 8.52 1.22
C ALA A 34 -1.94 7.71 2.08
N ARG A 35 -2.49 8.33 3.12
CA ARG A 35 -3.52 7.70 3.97
C ARG A 35 -4.81 7.37 3.19
N LEU A 36 -5.23 8.25 2.27
CA LEU A 36 -6.40 8.01 1.43
C LEU A 36 -6.14 6.88 0.42
N LEU A 37 -4.94 6.84 -0.15
CA LEU A 37 -4.51 5.76 -1.06
C LEU A 37 -4.46 4.42 -0.33
N MET A 38 -3.83 4.36 0.86
CA MET A 38 -3.77 3.15 1.67
C MET A 38 -5.16 2.66 2.10
N ARG A 39 -6.07 3.58 2.48
CA ARG A 39 -7.46 3.23 2.79
C ARG A 39 -8.19 2.68 1.58
N SER A 40 -7.97 3.28 0.41
CA SER A 40 -8.59 2.83 -0.85
C SER A 40 -8.10 1.45 -1.26
N GLU A 41 -6.80 1.16 -1.07
CA GLU A 41 -6.21 -0.15 -1.31
C GLU A 41 -6.79 -1.20 -0.35
N ALA A 42 -6.78 -0.95 0.95
CA ALA A 42 -7.35 -1.88 1.95
C ALA A 42 -8.81 -2.22 1.68
N ILE A 43 -9.63 -1.23 1.26
CA ILE A 43 -11.03 -1.47 0.91
C ILE A 43 -11.15 -2.26 -0.40
N SER A 44 -10.30 -1.98 -1.38
CA SER A 44 -10.35 -2.65 -2.69
C SER A 44 -9.88 -4.10 -2.60
N SER A 45 -8.79 -4.37 -1.87
CA SER A 45 -8.31 -5.72 -1.60
C SER A 45 -9.35 -6.53 -0.84
N SER A 46 -9.95 -5.96 0.22
CA SER A 46 -11.04 -6.61 0.95
C SER A 46 -12.26 -6.90 0.08
N ARG A 47 -12.62 -6.02 -0.87
CA ARG A 47 -13.70 -6.29 -1.82
C ARG A 47 -13.39 -7.47 -2.75
N ILE A 48 -12.14 -7.60 -3.20
CA ILE A 48 -11.70 -8.75 -4.00
C ILE A 48 -11.84 -10.05 -3.19
N GLU A 49 -11.59 -10.00 -1.89
CA GLU A 49 -11.75 -11.12 -0.95
C GLU A 49 -13.21 -11.36 -0.51
N GLY A 50 -14.17 -10.59 -1.05
CA GLY A 50 -15.61 -10.73 -0.76
C GLY A 50 -16.09 -9.95 0.48
N ILE A 51 -15.23 -9.15 1.10
CA ILE A 51 -15.54 -8.29 2.24
C ILE A 51 -15.86 -6.88 1.70
N ALA A 52 -17.14 -6.50 1.72
CA ALA A 52 -17.60 -5.20 1.21
C ALA A 52 -18.09 -4.28 2.36
N PRO A 53 -17.18 -3.60 3.07
CA PRO A 53 -17.57 -2.68 4.12
C PRO A 53 -18.04 -1.33 3.55
N ASN A 54 -18.86 -0.62 4.33
CA ASN A 54 -19.15 0.79 4.04
C ASN A 54 -17.93 1.64 4.44
N VAL A 55 -17.47 2.49 3.52
CA VAL A 55 -16.30 3.37 3.71
C VAL A 55 -16.39 4.16 5.01
N ASP A 56 -17.53 4.79 5.29
CA ASP A 56 -17.71 5.62 6.48
C ASP A 56 -17.55 4.80 7.77
N LYS A 57 -17.94 3.52 7.73
CA LYS A 57 -17.77 2.60 8.86
C LYS A 57 -16.32 2.16 9.02
N VAL A 58 -15.57 2.04 7.93
CA VAL A 58 -14.11 1.78 7.99
C VAL A 58 -13.39 2.97 8.60
N VAL A 59 -13.78 4.20 8.27
CA VAL A 59 -13.20 5.40 8.89
C VAL A 59 -13.47 5.46 10.39
N LEU A 60 -14.72 5.18 10.80
CA LEU A 60 -15.08 5.10 12.22
C LEU A 60 -14.30 3.99 12.95
N ALA A 61 -14.14 2.83 12.31
CA ALA A 61 -13.38 1.71 12.87
C ALA A 61 -11.87 2.01 12.95
N GLU A 62 -11.30 2.77 12.01
CA GLU A 62 -9.91 3.26 12.10
C GLU A 62 -9.75 4.23 13.27
N LEU A 63 -10.70 5.17 13.43
CA LEU A 63 -10.69 6.13 14.55
C LEU A 63 -10.80 5.42 15.90
N ALA A 64 -11.62 4.37 15.98
CA ALA A 64 -11.81 3.56 17.19
C ALA A 64 -10.54 2.86 17.69
N GLN A 65 -9.49 2.76 16.86
CA GLN A 65 -8.19 2.23 17.30
C GLN A 65 -7.39 3.24 18.15
N LYS A 66 -7.78 4.51 18.15
CA LYS A 66 -7.12 5.60 18.89
C LYS A 66 -8.03 6.24 19.93
N GLU A 67 -9.33 6.18 19.72
CA GLU A 67 -10.36 6.85 20.52
C GLU A 67 -11.50 5.88 20.85
N GLU A 68 -12.28 6.15 21.89
CA GLU A 68 -13.46 5.32 22.19
C GLU A 68 -14.62 5.67 21.25
N VAL A 69 -14.67 5.00 20.09
CA VAL A 69 -15.71 5.18 19.07
C VAL A 69 -16.43 3.85 18.84
N ARG A 70 -17.75 3.88 18.64
CA ARG A 70 -18.60 2.70 18.40
C ARG A 70 -19.48 2.91 17.15
N GLY A 71 -20.22 1.87 16.74
CA GLY A 71 -21.24 1.99 15.68
C GLY A 71 -20.77 1.59 14.27
N PHE A 72 -19.77 0.73 14.18
CA PHE A 72 -19.28 0.10 12.95
C PHE A 72 -19.45 -1.43 13.04
N LYS A 73 -19.45 -2.10 11.89
CA LYS A 73 -19.62 -3.56 11.78
C LYS A 73 -18.26 -4.26 11.81
N GLU A 74 -18.26 -5.55 12.12
CA GLU A 74 -17.07 -6.41 12.15
C GLU A 74 -16.26 -6.34 10.84
N SER A 75 -16.93 -6.36 9.68
CA SER A 75 -16.26 -6.23 8.38
C SER A 75 -15.53 -4.89 8.20
N ALA A 76 -16.01 -3.80 8.81
CA ALA A 76 -15.31 -2.52 8.77
C ALA A 76 -14.11 -2.50 9.72
N GLU A 77 -14.20 -3.22 10.84
CA GLU A 77 -13.11 -3.40 11.79
C GLU A 77 -11.98 -4.25 11.19
N GLU A 78 -12.31 -5.31 10.47
CA GLU A 78 -11.36 -6.13 9.71
C GLU A 78 -10.55 -5.28 8.73
N VAL A 79 -11.21 -4.49 7.90
CA VAL A 79 -10.54 -3.61 6.93
C VAL A 79 -9.73 -2.52 7.62
N ALA A 80 -10.21 -1.96 8.74
CA ALA A 80 -9.45 -0.99 9.51
C ALA A 80 -8.18 -1.59 10.13
N ARG A 81 -8.20 -2.87 10.56
CA ARG A 81 -7.01 -3.58 11.01
C ARG A 81 -6.00 -3.78 9.87
N ASN A 82 -6.47 -4.18 8.69
CA ASN A 82 -5.61 -4.33 7.51
C ASN A 82 -4.93 -3.00 7.14
N LEU A 83 -5.67 -1.89 7.18
CA LEU A 83 -5.12 -0.56 6.96
C LEU A 83 -4.02 -0.20 7.96
N THR A 84 -4.19 -0.55 9.24
CA THR A 84 -3.17 -0.30 10.27
C THR A 84 -1.89 -1.08 10.02
N VAL A 85 -2.00 -2.32 9.54
CA VAL A 85 -0.84 -3.12 9.12
C VAL A 85 -0.14 -2.47 7.92
N LEU A 86 -0.87 -2.02 6.91
CA LEU A 86 -0.27 -1.32 5.77
C LEU A 86 0.47 -0.04 6.20
N CYS A 87 -0.12 0.73 7.12
CA CYS A 87 0.53 1.93 7.67
C CYS A 87 1.76 1.61 8.52
N SER A 88 1.81 0.46 9.21
CA SER A 88 3.00 0.09 10.00
C SER A 88 4.15 -0.38 9.11
N ILE A 89 3.82 -1.06 8.01
CA ILE A 89 4.78 -1.47 6.98
C ILE A 89 5.39 -0.23 6.30
N GLU A 90 4.56 0.73 5.89
CA GLU A 90 5.02 1.99 5.28
C GLU A 90 6.01 2.74 6.18
N LYS A 91 5.68 2.90 7.47
CA LYS A 91 6.57 3.53 8.45
C LYS A 91 7.89 2.78 8.62
N SER A 92 7.85 1.45 8.61
CA SER A 92 9.07 0.63 8.68
C SER A 92 9.98 0.89 7.47
N PHE A 93 9.41 0.95 6.26
CA PHE A 93 10.15 1.26 5.04
C PHE A 93 10.70 2.69 5.00
N ALA A 94 10.02 3.67 5.60
CA ALA A 94 10.54 5.03 5.72
C ALA A 94 11.80 5.11 6.60
N THR A 95 12.00 4.15 7.50
CA THR A 95 13.17 4.08 8.39
C THR A 95 14.33 3.24 7.84
N GLU A 96 14.10 2.43 6.81
CA GLU A 96 15.15 1.68 6.14
C GLU A 96 15.81 2.52 5.03
N PRO A 97 17.15 2.53 4.92
CA PRO A 97 17.83 3.17 3.81
C PRO A 97 17.49 2.41 2.52
N THR A 98 16.52 2.93 1.76
CA THR A 98 16.14 2.45 0.44
C THR A 98 17.23 2.80 -0.58
N SER A 99 18.36 2.09 -0.52
CA SER A 99 19.33 2.10 -1.61
C SER A 99 18.91 1.06 -2.65
N PRO A 100 18.59 1.46 -3.91
CA PRO A 100 18.26 0.53 -4.98
C PRO A 100 19.34 -0.54 -5.24
N SER A 101 20.58 -0.29 -4.82
CA SER A 101 21.70 -1.22 -4.95
C SER A 101 21.68 -2.38 -3.95
N ALA A 102 20.86 -2.34 -2.90
CA ALA A 102 20.73 -3.45 -1.94
C ALA A 102 19.98 -4.64 -2.55
N PHE A 103 18.92 -4.38 -3.33
CA PHE A 103 18.14 -5.42 -4.00
C PHE A 103 18.93 -6.16 -5.09
N LEU A 104 19.84 -5.48 -5.78
CA LEU A 104 20.66 -6.07 -6.84
C LEU A 104 21.87 -6.87 -6.35
N LYS A 105 22.31 -6.67 -5.10
CA LYS A 105 23.42 -7.45 -4.52
C LYS A 105 23.00 -8.85 -4.10
N SER A 106 21.74 -9.03 -3.67
CA SER A 106 21.22 -10.34 -3.26
C SER A 106 21.11 -11.34 -4.41
N SER A 107 21.02 -10.89 -5.67
CA SER A 107 20.93 -11.77 -6.85
C SER A 107 22.28 -12.19 -7.44
N LYS A 108 23.42 -11.83 -6.82
CA LYS A 108 24.76 -12.23 -7.28
C LYS A 108 25.48 -13.23 -6.38
N GLU A 109 24.85 -13.69 -5.29
CA GLU A 109 25.43 -14.64 -4.34
C GLU A 109 24.66 -15.97 -4.24
N SER A 110 24.04 -16.43 -5.33
CA SER A 110 23.47 -17.79 -5.40
C SER A 110 23.76 -18.46 -6.74
#